data_AF-A0A1Q4BEB7-F1
#
_entry.id   AF-A0A1Q4BEB7-F1
#
_cell.length_a   1.000
_cell.length_b   1.000
_cell.length_c   1.000
_cell.angle_alpha   90.00
_cell.angle_beta   90.00
_cell.angle_gamma   90.00
#
_symmetry.space_group_name_H-M   'P 1'
#
loop_
_entity.id
_entity.type
_entity.pdbx_description
1 polymer ?
#
loop_
_entity_poly.entity_id
_entity_poly.type
_entity_poly.pdbx_seq_one_letter_code
_entity_poly.pdbx_strand_id
1 'polypeptide(L)'
;MPGKSTATASVPSQSRAPLDLETKNLSPLDVMLRAMREKAASGNWDAAASLAKDVAPYVHPKLASLRPSEIDSESIKTLDLSHATEEQLAALEQLFGSFVQGSEDSATLSDDFDERGESGEDA
;
A
#
# COMPACT_ATOMS: atom_id res chain seq x y z
N MET A 1 -5.10 -59.23 11.43
CA MET A 1 -5.84 -57.99 11.08
C MET A 1 -5.00 -57.20 10.08
N PRO A 2 -5.45 -56.94 8.85
CA PRO A 2 -4.68 -56.14 7.89
C PRO A 2 -4.91 -54.63 8.12
N GLY A 3 -3.82 -53.91 8.35
CA GLY A 3 -3.77 -52.46 8.53
C GLY A 3 -3.94 -51.71 7.21
N LYS A 4 -4.57 -50.54 7.29
CA LYS A 4 -5.08 -49.73 6.18
C LYS A 4 -3.94 -48.93 5.54
N SER A 5 -3.78 -49.02 4.22
CA SER A 5 -2.81 -48.20 3.46
C SER A 5 -3.28 -46.74 3.40
N THR A 6 -2.51 -45.81 3.97
CA THR A 6 -2.73 -44.37 3.79
C THR A 6 -2.09 -43.92 2.48
N ALA A 7 -2.91 -43.52 1.50
CA ALA A 7 -2.43 -42.92 0.26
C ALA A 7 -1.84 -41.53 0.54
N THR A 8 -0.55 -41.36 0.28
CA THR A 8 0.11 -40.05 0.26
C THR A 8 -0.19 -39.39 -1.07
N ALA A 9 -0.97 -38.31 -1.06
CA ALA A 9 -1.23 -37.50 -2.25
C ALA A 9 0.07 -36.78 -2.66
N SER A 10 0.58 -37.10 -3.85
CA SER A 10 1.72 -36.43 -4.47
C SER A 10 1.31 -35.02 -4.91
N VAL A 11 1.92 -33.99 -4.32
CA VAL A 11 1.77 -32.60 -4.78
C VAL A 11 2.46 -32.49 -6.15
N PRO A 12 1.77 -32.08 -7.22
CA PRO A 12 2.42 -31.88 -8.51
C PRO A 12 3.39 -30.70 -8.38
N SER A 13 4.69 -31.00 -8.34
CA SER A 13 5.75 -30.01 -8.52
C SER A 13 5.66 -29.51 -9.96
N GLN A 14 4.99 -28.39 -10.17
CA GLN A 14 5.09 -27.67 -11.45
C GLN A 14 6.56 -27.24 -11.61
N SER A 15 7.32 -28.00 -12.39
CA SER A 15 8.62 -27.58 -12.89
C SER A 15 8.44 -26.30 -13.69
N ARG A 16 8.66 -25.16 -13.04
CA ARG A 16 8.72 -23.87 -13.72
C ARG A 16 9.94 -23.90 -14.63
N ALA A 17 9.70 -23.79 -15.94
CA ALA A 17 10.77 -23.67 -16.91
C ALA A 17 11.69 -22.49 -16.51
N PRO A 18 13.03 -22.65 -16.66
CA PRO A 18 13.94 -21.53 -16.44
C PRO A 18 13.59 -20.40 -17.41
N LEU A 19 13.46 -19.19 -16.87
CA LEU A 19 13.22 -17.98 -17.64
C LEU A 19 14.31 -17.84 -18.73
N ASP A 20 13.87 -17.56 -19.95
CA ASP A 20 14.70 -17.45 -21.13
C ASP A 20 15.86 -16.46 -20.93
N LEU A 21 17.04 -16.89 -21.36
CA LEU A 21 18.32 -16.21 -21.21
C LEU A 21 18.33 -14.84 -21.93
N GLU A 22 17.44 -14.55 -22.88
CA GLU A 22 17.34 -13.21 -23.47
C GLU A 22 16.70 -12.17 -22.52
N THR A 23 15.96 -12.61 -21.51
CA THR A 23 15.41 -11.75 -20.44
C THR A 23 16.40 -11.54 -19.29
N LYS A 24 17.67 -11.95 -19.44
CA LYS A 24 18.70 -12.02 -18.39
C LYS A 24 18.85 -10.79 -17.47
N ASN A 25 18.39 -9.62 -17.90
CA ASN A 25 18.50 -8.36 -17.16
C ASN A 25 17.16 -7.76 -16.71
N LEU A 26 16.02 -8.39 -17.04
CA LEU A 26 14.71 -7.92 -16.61
C LEU A 26 14.21 -8.83 -15.50
N SER A 27 14.02 -8.26 -14.31
CA SER A 27 13.31 -9.00 -13.28
C SER A 27 11.87 -9.24 -13.74
N PRO A 28 11.22 -10.34 -13.31
CA PRO A 28 9.80 -10.55 -13.58
C PRO A 28 8.95 -9.34 -13.20
N LEU A 29 9.32 -8.63 -12.13
CA LEU A 29 8.66 -7.39 -11.71
C LEU A 29 8.78 -6.28 -12.75
N ASP A 30 9.97 -6.10 -13.34
CA ASP A 30 10.21 -5.09 -14.37
C ASP A 30 9.37 -5.32 -15.62
N VAL A 31 9.19 -6.60 -16.00
CA VAL A 31 8.34 -6.99 -17.12
C VAL A 31 6.89 -6.59 -16.85
N MET A 32 6.37 -6.92 -15.66
CA MET A 32 5.00 -6.58 -15.28
C MET A 32 4.79 -5.06 -15.22
N LEU A 33 5.73 -4.31 -14.63
CA LEU A 33 5.65 -2.85 -14.54
C LEU A 33 5.69 -2.19 -15.92
N ARG A 34 6.55 -2.66 -16.82
CA ARG A 34 6.66 -2.13 -18.18
C ARG A 34 5.39 -2.40 -18.98
N ALA A 35 4.86 -3.62 -18.92
CA ALA A 35 3.61 -3.99 -19.59
C ALA A 35 2.42 -3.16 -19.08
N MET A 36 2.33 -2.97 -17.75
CA MET A 36 1.28 -2.14 -17.13
C MET A 36 1.34 -0.69 -17.64
N ARG A 37 2.54 -0.09 -17.68
CA ARG A 37 2.75 1.27 -18.18
C ARG A 37 2.40 1.41 -19.66
N GLU A 38 2.75 0.43 -20.48
CA GLU A 38 2.42 0.43 -21.91
C GLU A 38 0.91 0.36 -22.16
N LYS A 39 0.18 -0.46 -21.40
CA LYS A 39 -1.29 -0.54 -21.49
C LYS A 39 -1.96 0.75 -21.04
N ALA A 40 -1.47 1.37 -19.97
CA ALA A 40 -1.94 2.68 -19.52
C ALA A 40 -1.69 3.77 -20.58
N ALA A 41 -0.47 3.82 -21.15
CA ALA A 41 -0.13 4.77 -22.22
C ALA A 41 -0.96 4.57 -23.49
N SER A 42 -1.38 3.35 -23.77
CA SER A 42 -2.28 3.01 -24.88
C SER A 42 -3.77 3.30 -24.59
N GLY A 43 -4.09 3.85 -23.42
CA GLY A 43 -5.48 4.13 -23.00
C GLY A 43 -6.28 2.88 -22.60
N ASN A 44 -5.64 1.71 -22.52
CA ASN A 44 -6.29 0.46 -22.12
C ASN A 44 -6.19 0.28 -20.60
N TRP A 45 -7.02 1.02 -19.89
CA TRP A 45 -7.02 1.08 -18.43
C TRP A 45 -7.47 -0.24 -17.78
N ASP A 46 -8.38 -1.00 -18.39
CA ASP A 46 -8.84 -2.28 -17.85
C ASP A 46 -7.71 -3.33 -17.81
N ALA A 47 -6.92 -3.40 -18.89
CA ALA A 47 -5.75 -4.28 -18.95
C ALA A 47 -4.65 -3.81 -17.99
N ALA A 48 -4.43 -2.49 -17.88
CA ALA A 48 -3.48 -1.92 -16.93
C ALA A 48 -3.89 -2.22 -15.47
N ALA A 49 -5.17 -2.08 -15.13
CA ALA A 49 -5.70 -2.37 -13.80
C ALA A 49 -5.59 -3.86 -13.45
N SER A 50 -5.73 -4.74 -14.44
CA SER A 50 -5.53 -6.18 -14.25
C SER A 50 -4.07 -6.50 -13.90
N LEU A 51 -3.11 -5.94 -14.64
CA LEU A 51 -1.69 -6.08 -14.33
C LEU A 51 -1.30 -5.42 -12.99
N ALA A 52 -1.94 -4.31 -12.63
CA ALA A 52 -1.70 -3.63 -11.37
C ALA A 52 -2.02 -4.54 -10.16
N LYS A 53 -3.05 -5.39 -10.24
CA LYS A 53 -3.38 -6.36 -9.18
C LYS A 53 -2.24 -7.36 -8.94
N ASP A 54 -1.58 -7.80 -10.00
CA ASP A 54 -0.47 -8.75 -9.94
C ASP A 54 0.83 -8.09 -9.44
N VAL A 55 1.03 -6.82 -9.77
CA VAL A 55 2.18 -6.01 -9.34
C VAL A 55 2.05 -5.57 -7.88
N ALA A 56 0.83 -5.27 -7.40
CA ALA A 56 0.59 -4.66 -6.09
C ALA A 56 1.28 -5.38 -4.91
N PRO A 57 1.30 -6.72 -4.79
CA PRO A 57 1.96 -7.40 -3.67
C PRO A 57 3.48 -7.14 -3.59
N TYR A 58 4.11 -6.83 -4.71
CA TYR A 58 5.55 -6.60 -4.81
C TYR A 58 5.93 -5.14 -4.59
N VAL A 59 5.04 -4.19 -4.92
CA VAL A 59 5.26 -2.74 -4.74
C VAL A 59 4.72 -2.26 -3.38
N HIS A 60 3.64 -2.87 -2.90
CA HIS A 60 2.96 -2.54 -1.65
C HIS A 60 2.75 -3.83 -0.85
N PRO A 61 3.80 -4.37 -0.18
CA PRO A 61 3.66 -5.55 0.64
C PRO A 61 2.56 -5.35 1.67
N LYS A 62 1.73 -6.37 1.89
CA LYS A 62 0.67 -6.32 2.91
C LYS A 62 1.30 -6.01 4.26
N LEU A 63 0.70 -5.09 5.02
CA LEU A 63 1.17 -4.74 6.37
C LEU A 63 1.29 -5.97 7.28
N ALA A 64 0.41 -6.96 7.13
CA ALA A 64 0.47 -8.23 7.85
C ALA A 64 1.71 -9.09 7.52
N SER A 65 2.37 -8.84 6.39
CA SER A 65 3.60 -9.51 5.96
C SER A 65 4.86 -8.74 6.37
N LEU A 66 4.71 -7.48 6.81
CA LEU A 66 5.79 -6.75 7.45
C LEU A 66 5.93 -7.27 8.87
N ARG A 67 6.99 -8.04 9.14
CA ARG A 67 7.44 -8.24 10.52
C ARG A 67 7.97 -6.89 10.98
N PRO A 68 7.43 -6.26 12.05
CA PRO A 68 8.10 -5.12 12.68
C PRO A 68 9.55 -5.53 12.90
N SER A 69 10.49 -4.68 12.45
CA SER A 69 11.92 -4.94 12.58
C SER A 69 12.21 -5.45 13.98
N GLU A 70 12.97 -6.55 14.06
CA GLU A 70 13.36 -7.28 15.29
C GLU A 70 14.15 -6.43 16.30
N ILE A 71 14.19 -5.10 16.15
CA ILE A 71 14.87 -4.17 17.04
C ILE A 71 14.12 -4.04 18.37
N ASP A 72 12.79 -4.16 18.40
CA ASP A 72 12.06 -4.28 19.66
C ASP A 72 10.78 -5.09 19.44
N SER A 73 10.80 -6.35 19.87
CA SER A 73 9.63 -7.25 19.92
C SER A 73 8.61 -6.84 20.98
N GLU A 74 8.54 -5.56 21.33
CA GLU A 74 7.43 -5.01 22.08
C GLU A 74 6.37 -4.61 21.05
N SER A 75 5.24 -5.30 21.13
CA SER A 75 3.98 -4.98 20.43
C SER A 75 3.87 -3.49 20.13
N ILE A 76 3.56 -3.11 18.87
CA ILE A 76 3.34 -1.70 18.47
C ILE A 76 2.51 -1.03 19.56
N LYS A 77 3.16 -0.15 20.35
CA LYS A 77 2.52 0.48 21.51
C LYS A 77 1.57 1.54 20.99
N THR A 78 0.28 1.23 20.99
CA THR A 78 -0.75 2.23 20.70
C THR A 78 -1.01 3.04 21.96
N LEU A 79 -0.99 4.37 21.83
CA LEU A 79 -1.36 5.29 22.90
C LEU A 79 -2.77 5.81 22.60
N ASP A 80 -3.67 5.70 23.58
CA ASP A 80 -5.00 6.30 23.49
C ASP A 80 -4.91 7.78 23.87
N LEU A 81 -5.25 8.65 22.92
CA LEU A 81 -5.20 10.10 23.08
C LEU A 81 -6.59 10.71 23.35
N SER A 82 -7.65 9.90 23.45
CA SER A 82 -9.04 10.39 23.61
C SER A 82 -9.28 11.20 24.88
N HIS A 83 -8.40 11.06 25.87
CA HIS A 83 -8.42 11.78 27.14
C HIS A 83 -7.13 12.57 27.41
N ALA A 84 -6.31 12.81 26.39
CA ALA A 84 -5.11 13.62 26.53
C ALA A 84 -5.48 15.06 26.88
N THR A 85 -4.72 15.67 27.79
CA THR A 85 -4.88 17.10 28.13
C THR A 85 -4.19 17.98 27.09
N GLU A 86 -4.60 19.24 26.99
CA GLU A 86 -3.97 20.23 26.10
C GLU A 86 -2.46 20.35 26.33
N GLU A 87 -2.04 20.27 27.59
CA GLU A 87 -0.61 20.31 27.96
C GLU A 87 0.15 19.08 27.45
N GLN A 88 -0.46 17.89 27.51
CA GLN A 88 0.14 16.66 26.99
C GLN A 88 0.20 16.67 25.46
N LEU A 89 -0.81 17.25 24.81
CA LEU A 89 -0.83 17.45 23.36
C LEU A 89 0.26 18.43 22.92
N ALA A 90 0.40 19.57 23.61
CA ALA A 90 1.44 20.55 23.33
C ALA A 90 2.86 19.98 23.51
N ALA A 91 3.07 19.12 24.52
CA ALA A 91 4.34 18.44 24.73
C ALA A 91 4.67 17.45 23.59
N LEU A 92 3.66 16.74 23.07
CA LEU A 92 3.83 15.87 21.89
C LEU A 92 4.11 16.68 20.62
N GLU A 93 3.43 17.81 20.43
CA GLU A 93 3.68 18.72 19.30
C GLU A 93 5.10 19.29 19.33
N GLN A 94 5.63 19.64 20.51
CA GLN A 94 7.02 20.08 20.63
C GLN A 94 8.03 18.98 20.29
N LEU A 95 7.71 17.71 20.60
CA LEU A 95 8.60 16.58 20.36
C LEU A 95 8.58 16.12 18.88
N PHE A 96 7.40 16.11 18.25
CA PHE A 96 7.19 15.56 16.90
C PHE A 96 6.96 16.62 15.81
N GLY A 97 6.66 17.86 16.16
CA GLY A 97 6.33 18.93 15.20
C GLY A 97 7.44 19.17 14.19
N SER A 98 8.71 19.13 14.63
CA SER A 98 9.86 19.26 13.73
C SER A 98 10.01 18.11 12.72
N PHE A 99 9.42 16.94 13.00
CA PHE A 99 9.43 15.79 12.09
C PHE A 99 8.32 15.88 11.04
N VAL A 100 7.15 16.41 11.41
CA VAL A 100 5.99 16.54 10.52
C VAL A 100 6.14 17.71 9.54
N GLN A 101 6.78 18.82 9.98
CA GLN A 101 7.01 20.01 9.16
C GLN A 101 7.94 19.75 7.94
N GLY A 102 8.65 18.63 7.90
CA GLY A 102 9.50 18.26 6.75
C GLY A 102 8.75 17.68 5.55
N SER A 103 7.43 17.49 5.63
CA SER A 103 6.63 16.80 4.61
C SER A 103 5.48 17.63 4.02
N GLU A 104 5.59 18.96 4.08
CA GLU A 104 4.65 19.91 3.48
C GLU A 104 5.01 20.24 2.01
N ASP A 105 4.94 19.24 1.15
CA ASP A 105 4.64 19.45 -0.27
C ASP A 105 3.44 18.56 -0.60
N SER A 106 2.30 19.18 -0.88
CA SER A 106 1.01 18.60 -1.31
C SER A 106 0.02 18.15 -0.21
N ALA A 107 -0.73 19.11 0.34
CA ALA A 107 -2.19 19.02 0.47
C ALA A 107 -2.76 20.34 1.00
N THR A 108 -2.76 21.39 0.15
CA THR A 108 -3.72 22.48 0.34
C THR A 108 -5.10 21.97 -0.06
N LEU A 109 -5.85 21.46 0.92
CA LEU A 109 -7.28 21.26 0.78
C LEU A 109 -7.91 22.66 0.82
N SER A 110 -8.13 23.26 -0.35
CA SER A 110 -8.88 24.52 -0.44
C SER A 110 -10.33 24.21 -0.08
N ASP A 111 -10.71 24.58 1.14
CA ASP A 111 -12.09 24.60 1.62
C ASP A 111 -12.78 25.84 1.01
N ASP A 112 -13.15 25.74 -0.26
CA ASP A 112 -13.96 26.73 -0.98
C ASP A 112 -15.44 26.32 -0.83
N PHE A 113 -15.95 26.48 0.39
CA PHE A 113 -17.35 26.27 0.73
C PHE A 113 -18.15 27.52 0.33
N ASP A 114 -18.68 27.52 -0.89
CA ASP A 114 -19.47 28.60 -1.50
C ASP A 114 -20.86 28.70 -0.83
N GLU A 115 -20.94 29.50 0.25
CA GLU A 115 -22.18 29.84 0.95
C GLU A 115 -22.90 30.99 0.22
N ARG A 116 -23.62 30.69 -0.87
CA ARG A 116 -24.54 31.66 -1.49
C ARG A 116 -25.87 31.71 -0.74
N GLY A 117 -25.87 32.49 0.34
CA GLY A 117 -27.07 33.11 0.90
C GLY A 117 -27.50 34.34 0.10
N GLU A 118 -28.77 34.34 -0.31
CA GLU A 118 -29.72 35.45 -0.23
C GLU A 118 -29.37 36.82 -0.84
N SER A 119 -30.04 37.16 -1.94
CA SER A 119 -30.60 38.50 -2.15
C SER A 119 -31.82 38.40 -3.07
N GLY A 120 -33.00 38.40 -2.47
CA GLY A 120 -34.15 39.01 -3.12
C GLY A 120 -34.08 40.51 -2.87
N GLU A 121 -34.28 41.32 -3.92
CA GLU A 121 -34.78 42.70 -3.86
C GLU A 121 -34.90 43.26 -5.30
N ASP A 122 -36.17 43.45 -5.69
CA ASP A 122 -36.77 44.48 -6.57
C ASP A 122 -36.30 44.74 -8.02
N ALA A 123 -37.19 44.40 -8.97
CA ALA A 123 -37.82 45.35 -9.92
C ALA A 123 -38.99 44.70 -10.69
#